data_AF-A0A4Q3CKW7-F1
#
_entry.id   AF-A0A4Q3CKW7-F1
#
_cell.length_a   1.000
_cell.length_b   1.000
_cell.length_c   1.000
_cell.angle_alpha   90.00
_cell.angle_beta   90.00
_cell.angle_gamma   90.00
#
_symmetry.space_group_name_H-M   'P 1'
#
loop_
_entity.id
_entity.type
_entity.pdbx_description
1 polymer ?
#
loop_
_entity_poly.entity_id
_entity_poly.type
_entity_poly.pdbx_seq_one_letter_code
_entity_poly.pdbx_strand_id
1 'polypeptide(L)'
;MKKLILLLSLFALTIPAFADTVAIDHFTIVENPFAQNEVAVQAVDSLQRMREDVNGIFTFTMNGFQETLQFDKGTAFYRKKIDKSTFLYAKHINDNGTHSILYYIYKNGDKLKPWHISWVLLLAIPCGLILLAYMFKRFIIIAVIIFIIFFYFNHSNGLSIGRFFESIVDGLKGMF
;
A
#
# COMPACT_ATOMS: atom_id res chain seq x y z
N MET A 1 -47.76 3.58 51.40
CA MET A 1 -46.66 4.50 51.05
C MET A 1 -45.33 3.78 50.77
N LYS A 2 -44.82 2.91 51.66
CA LYS A 2 -43.55 2.18 51.43
C LYS A 2 -43.50 1.32 50.16
N LYS A 3 -44.60 0.62 49.83
CA LYS A 3 -44.71 -0.21 48.61
C LYS A 3 -44.71 0.62 47.31
N LEU A 4 -45.22 1.85 47.36
CA LEU A 4 -45.25 2.76 46.20
C LEU A 4 -43.85 3.34 45.93
N ILE A 5 -43.11 3.65 46.99
CA ILE A 5 -41.71 4.11 46.90
C ILE A 5 -40.81 3.01 46.33
N LEU A 6 -41.01 1.76 46.77
CA LEU A 6 -40.28 0.61 46.22
C LEU A 6 -40.53 0.42 44.72
N LEU A 7 -41.79 0.56 44.29
CA LEU A 7 -42.16 0.41 42.88
C LEU A 7 -41.59 1.54 42.02
N LEU A 8 -41.53 2.76 42.54
CA LEU A 8 -40.87 3.90 41.88
C LEU A 8 -39.35 3.70 41.78
N SER A 9 -38.70 3.13 42.80
CA SER A 9 -37.25 2.85 42.76
C SER A 9 -36.86 1.77 41.76
N LEU A 10 -37.73 0.78 41.51
CA LEU A 10 -37.51 -0.28 40.51
C LEU A 10 -37.62 0.25 39.07
N PHE A 11 -38.46 1.26 38.83
CA PHE A 11 -38.57 1.90 37.52
C PHE A 11 -37.38 2.82 37.19
N ALA A 12 -36.67 3.34 38.21
CA ALA A 12 -35.48 4.17 38.03
C ALA A 12 -34.21 3.37 37.67
N LEU A 13 -34.25 2.04 37.71
CA LEU A 13 -33.11 1.15 37.42
C LEU A 13 -33.04 0.69 35.95
N THR A 14 -33.98 1.08 35.09
CA THR A 14 -33.91 0.76 33.65
C THR A 14 -33.05 1.78 32.92
N ILE A 15 -31.76 1.84 33.25
CA ILE A 15 -30.78 2.55 32.44
C ILE A 15 -30.48 1.65 31.22
N PRO A 16 -30.69 2.12 29.98
CA PRO A 16 -30.27 1.34 28.82
C PRO A 16 -28.74 1.18 28.88
N ALA A 17 -28.28 -0.07 29.01
CA ALA A 17 -26.88 -0.38 28.82
C ALA A 17 -26.58 -0.25 27.32
N PHE A 18 -25.79 0.75 26.94
CA PHE A 18 -25.21 0.81 25.61
C PHE A 18 -24.10 -0.25 25.57
N ALA A 19 -24.28 -1.27 24.74
CA ALA A 19 -23.18 -2.16 24.40
C ALA A 19 -22.16 -1.34 23.62
N ASP A 20 -20.95 -1.22 24.15
CA ASP A 20 -19.84 -0.58 23.44
C ASP A 20 -19.49 -1.47 22.24
N THR A 21 -19.84 -1.03 21.04
CA THR A 21 -19.53 -1.75 19.81
C THR A 21 -18.05 -1.59 19.53
N VAL A 22 -17.27 -2.62 19.86
CA VAL A 22 -15.84 -2.64 19.57
C VAL A 22 -15.62 -2.68 18.07
N ALA A 23 -15.27 -1.53 17.49
CA ALA A 23 -14.97 -1.38 16.06
C ALA A 23 -13.45 -1.47 15.79
N ILE A 24 -13.08 -2.12 14.67
CA ILE A 24 -11.69 -2.23 14.21
C ILE A 24 -11.46 -1.27 13.03
N ASP A 25 -11.02 -0.05 13.33
CA ASP A 25 -10.79 0.96 12.27
C ASP A 25 -9.37 0.88 11.68
N HIS A 26 -8.41 0.37 12.45
CA HIS A 26 -7.03 0.19 12.02
C HIS A 26 -6.57 -1.22 12.36
N PHE A 27 -5.89 -1.85 11.41
CA PHE A 27 -5.33 -3.18 11.59
C PHE A 27 -4.08 -3.36 10.73
N THR A 28 -3.23 -4.29 11.13
CA THR A 28 -2.00 -4.66 10.43
C THR A 28 -1.97 -6.16 10.18
N ILE A 29 -1.15 -6.57 9.20
CA ILE A 29 -0.90 -7.98 8.90
C ILE A 29 0.52 -8.30 9.36
N VAL A 30 0.67 -9.33 10.18
CA VAL A 30 1.96 -9.78 10.72
C VAL A 30 2.15 -11.28 10.48
N GLU A 31 3.38 -11.76 10.68
CA GLU A 31 3.67 -13.21 10.69
C GLU A 31 2.89 -13.91 11.82
N ASN A 32 2.37 -15.12 11.59
CA ASN A 32 1.81 -15.94 12.66
C ASN A 32 2.95 -16.63 13.43
N PRO A 33 3.17 -16.32 14.72
CA PRO A 33 4.25 -16.94 15.49
C PRO A 33 3.96 -18.40 15.86
N PHE A 34 2.71 -18.86 15.72
CA PHE A 34 2.25 -20.19 16.14
C PHE A 34 2.05 -21.17 14.98
N ALA A 35 2.10 -20.72 13.73
CA ALA A 35 1.90 -21.57 12.57
C ALA A 35 2.72 -21.10 11.37
N GLN A 36 3.28 -22.07 10.65
CA GLN A 36 4.05 -21.81 9.43
C GLN A 36 3.12 -21.45 8.27
N ASN A 37 3.60 -20.58 7.38
CA ASN A 37 2.87 -20.17 6.17
C ASN A 37 1.50 -19.52 6.45
N GLU A 38 1.29 -18.98 7.65
CA GLU A 38 0.09 -18.25 8.04
C GLU A 38 0.44 -16.84 8.49
N VAL A 39 -0.53 -15.94 8.39
CA VAL A 39 -0.41 -14.56 8.90
C VAL A 39 -1.45 -14.32 9.98
N ALA A 40 -1.20 -13.33 10.82
CA ALA A 40 -2.17 -12.83 11.78
C ALA A 40 -2.61 -11.40 11.41
N VAL A 41 -3.85 -11.09 11.73
CA VAL A 41 -4.41 -9.75 11.68
C VAL A 41 -4.37 -9.18 13.09
N GLN A 42 -3.71 -8.04 13.27
CA GLN A 42 -3.66 -7.34 14.54
C GLN A 42 -4.48 -6.07 14.46
N ALA A 43 -5.43 -5.89 15.38
CA ALA A 43 -6.12 -4.63 15.57
C ALA A 43 -5.17 -3.64 16.25
N VAL A 44 -5.07 -2.43 15.70
CA VAL A 44 -4.18 -1.39 16.20
C VAL A 44 -4.91 -0.06 16.36
N ASP A 45 -4.29 0.88 17.07
CA ASP A 45 -4.72 2.27 17.10
C ASP A 45 -4.06 3.10 15.96
N SER A 46 -4.36 4.39 15.92
CA SER A 46 -3.78 5.33 14.94
C SER A 46 -2.27 5.51 15.10
N LEU A 47 -1.70 5.15 16.26
CA LEU A 47 -0.27 5.18 16.56
C LEU A 47 0.39 3.81 16.36
N GLN A 48 -0.31 2.86 15.70
CA GLN A 48 0.16 1.50 15.42
C GLN A 48 0.44 0.66 16.68
N ARG A 49 -0.20 0.99 17.81
CA ARG A 49 -0.13 0.18 19.03
C ARG A 49 -1.26 -0.83 19.02
N MET A 50 -0.96 -2.04 19.47
CA MET A 50 -1.92 -3.14 19.52
C MET A 50 -3.07 -2.83 20.48
N ARG A 51 -4.29 -3.16 20.06
CA ARG A 51 -5.53 -2.96 20.82
C ARG A 51 -6.00 -4.26 21.47
N GLU A 52 -5.55 -4.50 22.71
CA GLU A 52 -5.89 -5.72 23.46
C GLU A 52 -7.37 -5.79 23.92
N ASP A 53 -8.09 -4.67 23.85
CA ASP A 53 -9.52 -4.59 24.12
C ASP A 53 -10.38 -5.27 23.04
N VAL A 54 -9.83 -5.50 21.84
CA VAL A 54 -10.54 -6.09 20.71
C VAL A 54 -10.67 -7.61 20.87
N ASN A 55 -11.90 -8.06 21.15
CA ASN A 55 -12.23 -9.47 21.34
C ASN A 55 -13.54 -9.80 20.63
N GLY A 56 -13.62 -10.97 19.99
CA GLY A 56 -14.84 -11.45 19.33
C GLY A 56 -14.62 -11.88 17.89
N ILE A 57 -15.73 -12.03 17.16
CA ILE A 57 -15.71 -12.51 15.78
C ILE A 57 -15.93 -11.34 14.83
N PHE A 58 -14.99 -11.13 13.93
CA PHE A 58 -15.04 -10.07 12.94
C PHE A 58 -14.94 -10.64 11.54
N THR A 59 -15.69 -10.03 10.62
CA THR A 59 -15.71 -10.44 9.22
C THR A 59 -14.74 -9.57 8.43
N PHE A 60 -13.81 -10.21 7.74
CA PHE A 60 -12.84 -9.60 6.84
C PHE A 60 -13.07 -10.11 5.42
N THR A 61 -12.63 -9.33 4.44
CA THR A 61 -12.48 -9.77 3.05
C THR A 61 -10.99 -9.87 2.75
N MET A 62 -10.49 -11.09 2.53
CA MET A 62 -9.10 -11.40 2.20
C MET A 62 -9.00 -11.76 0.72
N ASN A 63 -8.35 -10.93 -0.10
CA ASN A 63 -8.24 -11.11 -1.55
C ASN A 63 -9.59 -11.37 -2.24
N GLY A 64 -10.66 -10.72 -1.77
CA GLY A 64 -12.01 -10.85 -2.32
C GLY A 64 -12.85 -11.97 -1.70
N PHE A 65 -12.26 -12.83 -0.86
CA PHE A 65 -12.99 -13.87 -0.14
C PHE A 65 -13.38 -13.40 1.25
N GLN A 66 -14.62 -13.63 1.65
CA GLN A 66 -15.09 -13.30 2.99
C GLN A 66 -14.58 -14.35 3.99
N GLU A 67 -13.99 -13.88 5.08
CA GLU A 67 -13.35 -14.68 6.11
C GLU A 67 -13.82 -14.23 7.48
N THR A 68 -14.14 -15.19 8.33
CA THR A 68 -14.52 -14.93 9.71
C THR A 68 -13.31 -15.14 10.60
N LEU A 69 -12.88 -14.08 11.28
CA LEU A 69 -11.69 -14.05 12.11
C LEU A 69 -12.06 -13.90 13.58
N GLN A 70 -11.58 -14.83 14.41
CA GLN A 70 -11.71 -14.76 15.87
C GLN A 70 -10.55 -13.93 16.43
N PHE A 71 -10.87 -12.73 16.90
CA PHE A 71 -9.95 -11.89 17.64
C PHE A 71 -9.94 -12.29 19.11
N ASP A 72 -8.74 -12.51 19.64
CA ASP A 72 -8.43 -12.65 21.06
C ASP A 72 -7.33 -11.63 21.39
N LYS A 73 -7.63 -10.72 22.31
CA LYS A 73 -6.77 -9.61 22.71
C LYS A 73 -6.15 -8.86 21.54
N GLY A 74 -6.93 -8.52 20.53
CA GLY A 74 -6.49 -7.75 19.38
C GLY A 74 -5.76 -8.54 18.30
N THR A 75 -5.61 -9.86 18.41
CA THR A 75 -5.01 -10.68 17.35
C THR A 75 -5.99 -11.74 16.86
N ALA A 76 -6.09 -11.90 15.55
CA ALA A 76 -6.77 -13.03 14.92
C ALA A 76 -5.87 -13.72 13.91
N PHE A 77 -5.96 -15.05 13.82
CA PHE A 77 -5.14 -15.83 12.91
C PHE A 77 -5.88 -16.13 11.61
N TYR A 78 -5.27 -15.77 10.48
CA TYR A 78 -5.76 -16.14 9.17
C TYR A 78 -5.16 -17.50 8.76
N ARG A 79 -5.96 -18.56 8.90
CA ARG A 79 -5.54 -19.96 8.80
C ARG A 79 -5.36 -20.50 7.38
N LYS A 80 -5.55 -19.67 6.36
CA LYS A 80 -5.29 -20.09 4.96
C LYS A 80 -3.80 -20.01 4.68
N LYS A 81 -3.21 -21.15 4.30
CA LYS A 81 -1.78 -21.26 4.01
C LYS A 81 -1.39 -20.44 2.78
N ILE A 82 -0.25 -19.77 2.89
CA ILE A 82 0.38 -18.99 1.83
C ILE A 82 1.62 -19.75 1.34
N ASP A 83 1.46 -20.45 0.21
CA ASP A 83 2.51 -21.32 -0.32
C ASP A 83 3.62 -20.57 -1.05
N LYS A 84 3.32 -19.36 -1.54
CA LYS A 84 4.25 -18.50 -2.29
C LYS A 84 4.07 -17.04 -1.93
N SER A 85 5.11 -16.23 -2.18
CA SER A 85 5.01 -14.78 -2.02
C SER A 85 3.83 -14.23 -2.83
N THR A 86 2.98 -13.42 -2.19
CA THR A 86 1.71 -12.99 -2.77
C THR A 86 1.29 -11.63 -2.22
N PHE A 87 0.44 -10.94 -2.95
CA PHE A 87 -0.31 -9.83 -2.40
C PHE A 87 -1.44 -10.34 -1.51
N LEU A 88 -1.66 -9.64 -0.40
CA LEU A 88 -2.79 -9.82 0.49
C LEU A 88 -3.49 -8.47 0.68
N TYR A 89 -4.65 -8.33 0.04
CA TYR A 89 -5.56 -7.22 0.24
C TYR A 89 -6.58 -7.63 1.30
N ALA A 90 -6.50 -6.98 2.45
CA ALA A 90 -7.40 -7.20 3.57
C ALA A 90 -8.34 -6.01 3.71
N LYS A 91 -9.63 -6.26 3.81
CA LYS A 91 -10.67 -5.24 3.98
C LYS A 91 -11.62 -5.63 5.10
N HIS A 92 -11.96 -4.68 5.95
CA HIS A 92 -12.95 -4.79 6.99
C HIS A 92 -14.00 -3.69 6.80
N ILE A 93 -15.26 -4.02 7.09
CA ILE A 93 -16.37 -3.08 7.02
C ILE A 93 -17.04 -3.12 8.39
N ASN A 94 -17.21 -1.95 8.98
CA ASN A 94 -17.90 -1.74 10.25
C ASN A 94 -18.82 -0.51 10.13
N ASP A 95 -19.44 -0.10 11.24
CA ASP A 95 -20.35 1.05 11.27
C ASP A 95 -19.65 2.38 10.99
N ASN A 96 -18.33 2.46 11.20
CA ASN A 96 -17.51 3.66 10.96
C ASN A 96 -17.04 3.77 9.50
N GLY A 97 -17.10 2.69 8.72
CA GLY A 97 -16.83 2.71 7.30
C GLY A 97 -16.11 1.48 6.77
N THR A 98 -15.36 1.67 5.69
CA THR A 98 -14.58 0.63 5.03
C THR A 98 -13.09 0.88 5.25
N HIS A 99 -12.43 -0.08 5.88
CA HIS A 99 -11.02 -0.03 6.22
C HIS A 99 -10.28 -1.10 5.42
N SER A 100 -9.27 -0.72 4.66
CA SER A 100 -8.55 -1.66 3.80
C SER A 100 -7.06 -1.38 3.76
N ILE A 101 -6.30 -2.45 3.59
CA ILE A 101 -4.84 -2.39 3.55
C ILE A 101 -4.30 -3.44 2.59
N LEU A 102 -3.24 -3.07 1.87
CA LEU A 102 -2.55 -3.97 0.95
C LEU A 102 -1.18 -4.30 1.51
N TYR A 103 -0.86 -5.59 1.55
CA TYR A 103 0.47 -6.08 1.86
C TYR A 103 1.01 -6.92 0.71
N TYR A 104 2.32 -6.89 0.52
CA TYR A 104 3.06 -7.95 -0.14
C TYR A 104 3.64 -8.88 0.91
N ILE A 105 3.19 -10.13 0.93
CA ILE A 105 3.68 -11.16 1.83
C ILE A 105 4.87 -11.82 1.16
N TYR A 106 6.08 -11.52 1.62
CA TYR A 106 7.30 -12.16 1.13
C TYR A 106 7.54 -13.46 1.89
N LYS A 107 7.59 -14.58 1.18
CA LYS A 107 7.90 -15.89 1.74
C LYS A 107 9.39 -16.16 1.68
N ASN A 108 9.96 -16.59 2.81
CA ASN A 108 11.34 -17.06 2.90
C ASN A 108 11.40 -18.34 3.73
N GLY A 109 11.46 -19.48 3.05
CA GLY A 109 11.27 -20.79 3.68
C GLY A 109 9.87 -20.88 4.32
N ASP A 110 9.82 -21.19 5.61
CA ASP A 110 8.57 -21.28 6.39
C ASP A 110 8.11 -19.95 6.99
N LYS A 111 8.94 -18.90 6.89
CA LYS A 111 8.65 -17.58 7.45
C LYS A 111 7.97 -16.69 6.43
N LEU A 112 7.02 -15.89 6.93
CA LEU A 112 6.32 -14.88 6.13
C LEU A 112 6.69 -13.49 6.63
N LYS A 113 7.07 -12.60 5.71
CA LYS A 113 7.39 -11.20 6.00
C LYS A 113 6.40 -10.29 5.29
N PRO A 114 5.35 -9.79 5.98
CA PRO A 114 4.40 -8.86 5.40
C PRO A 114 5.02 -7.47 5.23
N TRP A 115 4.98 -6.93 4.00
CA TRP A 115 5.41 -5.57 3.69
C TRP A 115 4.22 -4.73 3.28
N HIS A 116 3.94 -3.68 4.04
CA HIS A 116 2.83 -2.77 3.77
C HIS A 116 3.06 -1.99 2.47
N ILE A 117 2.04 -1.93 1.62
CA ILE A 117 2.05 -1.16 0.38
C ILE A 117 1.09 0.00 0.50
N SER A 118 1.64 1.22 0.47
CA SER A 118 0.83 2.44 0.43
C SER A 118 0.12 2.58 -0.92
N TRP A 119 -1.16 2.95 -0.89
CA TRP A 119 -1.93 3.31 -2.09
C TRP A 119 -1.28 4.46 -2.87
N VAL A 120 -0.60 5.37 -2.17
CA VAL A 120 0.13 6.49 -2.78
C VAL A 120 1.22 5.95 -3.70
N LEU A 121 1.93 4.90 -3.28
CA LEU A 121 2.99 4.29 -4.09
C LEU A 121 2.40 3.60 -5.33
N LEU A 122 1.27 2.90 -5.18
CA LEU A 122 0.58 2.24 -6.29
C LEU A 122 0.16 3.23 -7.38
N LEU A 123 -0.22 4.46 -7.00
CA LEU A 123 -0.58 5.51 -7.94
C LEU A 123 0.66 6.27 -8.47
N ALA A 124 1.62 6.54 -7.60
CA ALA A 124 2.81 7.34 -7.92
C ALA A 124 3.69 6.66 -8.98
N ILE A 125 3.84 5.33 -8.96
CA ILE A 125 4.68 4.61 -9.93
C ILE A 125 4.14 4.78 -11.37
N PRO A 126 2.87 4.44 -11.68
CA PRO A 126 2.30 4.68 -13.01
C PRO A 126 2.32 6.15 -13.42
N CYS A 127 1.93 7.07 -12.53
CA CYS A 127 1.95 8.51 -12.84
C CYS A 127 3.37 9.02 -13.11
N GLY A 128 4.36 8.57 -12.35
CA GLY A 128 5.76 8.89 -12.55
C GLY A 128 6.29 8.39 -13.89
N LEU A 129 5.94 7.17 -14.30
CA LEU A 129 6.30 6.63 -15.61
C LEU A 129 5.70 7.45 -16.76
N ILE A 130 4.43 7.85 -16.65
CA ILE A 130 3.77 8.73 -17.65
C ILE A 130 4.48 10.08 -17.72
N LEU A 131 4.81 10.67 -16.56
CA LEU A 131 5.51 11.95 -16.49
C LEU A 131 6.90 11.85 -17.11
N LEU A 132 7.66 10.79 -16.81
CA LEU A 132 8.96 10.53 -17.42
C LEU A 132 8.85 10.41 -18.94
N ALA A 133 7.91 9.59 -19.43
CA ALA A 133 7.67 9.44 -20.86
C ALA A 133 7.31 10.79 -21.54
N TYR A 134 6.52 11.63 -20.88
CA TYR A 134 6.17 12.96 -21.36
C TYR A 134 7.39 13.90 -21.42
N MET A 135 8.27 13.87 -20.41
CA MET A 135 9.50 14.66 -20.41
C MET A 135 10.43 14.26 -21.55
N PHE A 136 10.59 12.96 -21.82
CA PHE A 136 11.39 12.46 -22.95
C PHE A 136 10.91 13.01 -24.29
N LYS A 137 9.59 13.11 -24.52
CA LYS A 137 9.04 13.70 -25.75
C LYS A 137 9.52 15.14 -25.97
N ARG A 138 9.53 15.96 -24.90
CA ARG A 138 10.02 17.35 -24.99
C ARG A 138 11.53 17.41 -25.24
N PHE A 139 12.32 16.56 -24.59
CA PHE A 139 13.76 16.49 -24.82
C PHE A 139 14.10 16.10 -26.26
N ILE A 140 13.38 15.15 -26.87
CA ILE A 140 13.57 14.77 -28.27
C ILE A 140 13.34 15.97 -29.19
N ILE A 141 12.26 16.74 -28.98
CA ILE A 141 11.97 17.93 -29.80
C ILE A 141 13.08 18.97 -29.67
N ILE A 142 13.52 19.27 -28.44
CA ILE A 142 14.60 20.22 -28.18
C ILE A 142 15.90 19.76 -28.85
N ALA A 143 16.25 18.47 -28.73
CA ALA A 143 17.44 17.90 -29.34
C ALA A 143 17.40 18.03 -30.87
N VAL A 144 16.27 17.74 -31.52
CA VAL A 144 16.11 17.90 -32.97
C VAL A 144 16.29 19.36 -33.39
N ILE A 145 15.70 20.32 -32.67
CA ILE A 145 15.87 21.75 -32.97
C ILE A 145 17.35 22.17 -32.86
N ILE A 146 18.01 21.80 -31.76
CA ILE A 146 19.44 22.08 -31.56
C ILE A 146 20.26 21.45 -32.67
N PHE A 147 19.95 20.23 -33.08
CA PHE A 147 20.64 19.50 -34.13
C PHE A 147 20.50 20.16 -35.51
N ILE A 148 19.30 20.67 -35.84
CA ILE A 148 19.06 21.43 -37.07
C ILE A 148 19.87 22.73 -37.06
N ILE A 149 19.83 23.49 -35.96
CA ILE A 149 20.61 24.73 -35.81
C ILE A 149 22.11 24.45 -35.94
N PHE A 150 22.59 23.40 -35.27
CA PHE A 150 23.98 22.97 -35.32
C PHE A 150 24.42 22.60 -36.74
N PHE A 151 23.63 21.80 -37.46
CA PHE A 151 23.95 21.44 -38.84
C PHE A 151 23.92 22.63 -39.78
N TYR A 152 22.91 23.50 -39.64
CA TYR A 152 22.82 24.73 -40.43
C TYR A 152 24.06 25.60 -40.22
N PHE A 153 24.46 25.83 -38.97
CA PHE A 153 25.65 26.60 -38.63
C PHE A 153 26.94 26.00 -39.22
N ASN A 154 27.14 24.69 -39.11
CA ASN A 154 28.32 24.04 -39.68
C ASN A 154 28.34 24.16 -41.21
N HIS A 155 27.19 23.91 -41.85
CA HIS A 155 27.08 24.01 -43.30
C HIS A 155 27.29 25.44 -43.81
N SER A 156 26.70 26.45 -43.15
CA SER A 156 26.85 27.85 -43.53
C SER A 156 28.28 28.36 -43.37
N ASN A 157 29.06 27.77 -42.46
CA ASN A 157 30.47 28.09 -42.24
C ASN A 157 31.43 27.20 -43.06
N GLY A 158 30.94 26.54 -44.11
CA GLY A 158 31.76 25.80 -45.08
C GLY A 158 32.11 24.36 -44.66
N LEU A 159 31.61 23.88 -43.52
CA LEU A 159 31.79 22.50 -43.09
C LEU A 159 30.64 21.63 -43.62
N SER A 160 30.89 20.98 -44.76
CA SER A 160 29.94 19.98 -45.29
C SER A 160 29.81 18.77 -44.38
N ILE A 161 28.71 18.03 -44.51
CA ILE A 161 28.40 16.86 -43.67
C ILE A 161 29.53 15.83 -43.67
N GLY A 162 30.16 15.59 -44.83
CA GLY A 162 31.26 14.63 -44.97
C GLY A 162 32.52 15.09 -44.23
N ARG A 163 32.88 16.37 -44.39
CA ARG A 163 34.04 16.97 -43.70
C ARG A 163 33.85 17.04 -42.19
N PHE A 164 32.61 17.17 -41.72
CA PHE A 164 32.29 17.10 -40.29
C PHE A 164 32.59 15.72 -39.69
N PHE A 165 32.19 14.63 -40.35
CA PHE A 165 32.52 13.29 -39.86
C PHE A 165 34.01 12.96 -40.02
N GLU A 166 34.65 13.40 -41.11
CA GLU A 166 36.11 13.30 -41.27
C GLU A 166 36.84 13.99 -40.11
N SER A 167 36.43 15.20 -39.71
CA SER A 167 37.09 15.93 -38.62
C SER A 167 36.92 15.26 -37.25
N ILE A 168 35.77 14.62 -37.00
CA ILE A 168 35.56 13.81 -35.79
C ILE A 168 36.51 12.61 -35.80
N VAL A 169 36.59 11.88 -36.92
CA VAL A 169 37.44 10.70 -37.05
C VAL A 169 38.91 11.06 -36.92
N ASP A 170 39.37 12.13 -37.56
CA ASP A 170 40.76 12.58 -37.48
C ASP A 170 41.09 13.15 -36.09
N GLY A 171 40.15 13.83 -35.44
CA GLY A 171 40.30 14.25 -34.04
C GLY A 171 40.43 13.07 -33.08
N LEU A 172 39.64 12.01 -33.27
CA LEU A 172 39.75 10.77 -32.50
C LEU A 172 41.09 10.06 -32.75
N LYS A 173 41.56 9.99 -33.99
CA LYS A 173 42.88 9.42 -34.32
C LYS A 173 44.04 10.19 -33.68
N GLY A 174 43.88 11.50 -33.43
CA GLY A 174 44.89 12.30 -32.74
C GLY A 174 44.97 12.03 -31.23
N MET A 175 43.98 11.33 -30.66
CA MET A 175 43.90 11.03 -29.23
C MET A 175 44.35 9.60 -28.86
N PHE A 176 44.52 8.71 -29.85
CA PHE A 176 44.96 7.32 -29.69
C PHE A 176 46.24 7.07 -30.48
#